data_AF-W7MF99-F1
#
_entry.id   AF-W7MF99-F1
#
_cell.length_a   1.000
_cell.length_b   1.000
_cell.length_c   1.000
_cell.angle_alpha   90.00
_cell.angle_beta   90.00
_cell.angle_gamma   90.00
#
_symmetry.space_group_name_H-M   'P 1'
#
loop_
_entity.id
_entity.type
_entity.pdbx_description
1 polymer ?
#
loop_
_entity_poly.entity_id
_entity_poly.type
_entity_poly.pdbx_seq_one_letter_code
_entity_poly.pdbx_strand_id
1 'polypeptide(L)'
;MPSVIYNTPTTLPVRKPAPFVIGPTNKAPFRPTNKIPQDIIDTARATPIEEFDAKKHVNFEFPKRTYTMKEWGYENLGVSPIAASDPFSLFTEAAVKQVRRELLSENVLRTCQYASTFTKNQIRGYTQKQAPFAHALWKSPEVQQAVSKVAGIDLVHAFEYEIGHCNLLFSDGEDEKKGASDNVGFSWHYDSFPFVCVTMLSDCSDMKGGETAVLKGDAEVLKVRGPTMGTAVILQGRYVQHAALKAIGKERISFITAFRPKSPFVKDEMVLTGSRPISNQSELVYDYCTYRADVLEIRFREHAKKLREQQAAGIKFNPDAVRVFLQEQKEMLEATLLEMVPIYDVVEVE
;
A
#
# COMPACT_ATOMS: atom_id res chain seq x y z
N MET A 1 33.53 -46.48 13.86
CA MET A 1 33.75 -45.07 13.47
C MET A 1 32.71 -44.23 14.18
N PRO A 2 33.07 -43.35 15.12
CA PRO A 2 32.09 -42.53 15.82
C PRO A 2 31.47 -41.52 14.85
N SER A 3 30.14 -41.47 14.84
CA SER A 3 29.32 -40.54 14.09
C SER A 3 29.67 -39.11 14.47
N VAL A 4 30.15 -38.32 13.51
CA VAL A 4 30.34 -36.89 13.67
C VAL A 4 28.96 -36.26 13.82
N ILE A 5 28.61 -35.91 15.05
CA ILE A 5 27.48 -35.04 15.35
C ILE A 5 27.84 -33.69 14.76
N TYR A 6 27.20 -33.32 13.64
CA TYR A 6 27.34 -31.99 13.07
C TYR A 6 26.77 -31.00 14.08
N ASN A 7 27.65 -30.24 14.74
CA ASN A 7 27.26 -29.11 15.56
C ASN A 7 26.31 -28.22 14.75
N THR A 8 25.11 -27.99 15.30
CA THR A 8 24.14 -27.04 14.77
C THR A 8 24.83 -25.68 14.63
N PRO A 9 24.86 -25.08 13.42
CA PRO A 9 25.56 -23.83 13.22
C PRO A 9 24.85 -22.69 13.95
N THR A 10 25.68 -21.70 14.30
CA THR A 10 25.39 -20.44 15.00
C THR A 10 24.00 -19.89 14.71
N THR A 11 23.29 -19.49 15.77
CA THR A 11 21.97 -18.84 15.67
C THR A 11 22.02 -17.70 14.66
N LEU A 12 21.17 -17.80 13.63
CA LEU A 12 20.98 -16.74 12.64
C LEU A 12 20.66 -15.42 13.37
N PRO A 13 21.14 -14.26 12.87
CA PRO A 13 20.81 -12.98 13.49
C PRO A 13 19.30 -12.82 13.56
N VAL A 14 18.78 -12.62 14.77
CA VAL A 14 17.35 -12.48 15.03
C VAL A 14 16.88 -11.17 14.41
N ARG A 15 16.26 -11.24 13.24
CA ARG A 15 15.49 -10.11 12.69
C ARG A 15 14.26 -9.94 13.57
N LYS A 16 13.98 -8.70 14.01
CA LYS A 16 12.71 -8.40 14.67
C LYS A 16 11.58 -8.68 13.66
N PRO A 17 10.59 -9.51 14.00
CA PRO A 17 9.49 -9.79 13.09
C PRO A 17 8.67 -8.52 12.83
N ALA A 18 8.10 -8.40 11.64
CA ALA A 18 7.14 -7.34 11.35
C ALA A 18 5.97 -7.35 12.36
N PRO A 19 5.40 -6.18 12.69
CA PRO A 19 4.24 -6.08 13.58
C PRO A 19 3.05 -6.94 13.10
N PHE A 20 2.17 -7.32 14.01
CA PHE A 20 0.94 -8.03 13.63
C PHE A 20 -0.07 -7.05 13.01
N VAL A 21 -0.66 -7.43 11.88
CA VAL A 21 -1.69 -6.63 11.19
C VAL A 21 -3.06 -7.10 11.66
N ILE A 22 -3.89 -6.16 12.12
CA ILE A 22 -5.30 -6.41 12.42
C ILE A 22 -6.13 -5.89 11.25
N GLY A 23 -6.76 -6.80 10.52
CA GLY A 23 -7.62 -6.47 9.39
C GLY A 23 -9.12 -6.39 9.76
N PRO A 24 -9.98 -6.09 8.78
CA PRO A 24 -11.43 -6.18 8.94
C PRO A 24 -11.90 -7.55 9.40
N THR A 25 -12.97 -7.56 10.21
CA THR A 25 -13.52 -8.78 10.82
C THR A 25 -14.47 -9.54 9.89
N ASN A 26 -14.89 -8.93 8.77
CA ASN A 26 -15.73 -9.58 7.78
C ASN A 26 -14.92 -10.64 7.00
N LYS A 27 -15.55 -11.77 6.68
CA LYS A 27 -14.91 -12.86 5.93
C LYS A 27 -14.97 -12.65 4.42
N ALA A 28 -16.06 -12.05 3.94
CA ALA A 28 -16.31 -11.73 2.54
C ALA A 28 -16.44 -10.23 2.37
N PRO A 29 -16.01 -9.66 1.23
CA PRO A 29 -16.31 -8.27 0.90
C PRO A 29 -17.83 -8.12 0.70
N PHE A 30 -18.36 -6.93 0.92
CA PHE A 30 -19.75 -6.60 0.61
C PHE A 30 -19.85 -5.24 -0.05
N ARG A 31 -20.93 -4.99 -0.80
CA ARG A 31 -21.16 -3.73 -1.50
C ARG A 31 -21.65 -2.66 -0.50
N PRO A 32 -21.22 -1.39 -0.60
CA PRO A 32 -21.75 -0.33 0.24
C PRO A 32 -23.26 -0.14 0.04
N THR A 33 -23.96 0.20 1.12
CA THR A 33 -25.38 0.59 1.08
C THR A 33 -25.57 2.10 0.95
N ASN A 34 -24.56 2.88 1.36
CA ASN A 34 -24.60 4.34 1.29
C ASN A 34 -24.35 4.81 -0.14
N LYS A 35 -25.25 5.65 -0.65
CA LYS A 35 -25.11 6.24 -1.99
C LYS A 35 -24.08 7.36 -1.96
N ILE A 36 -23.28 7.42 -3.03
CA ILE A 36 -22.43 8.57 -3.31
C ILE A 36 -23.34 9.74 -3.75
N PRO A 37 -23.12 10.98 -3.27
CA PRO A 37 -23.89 12.14 -3.71
C PRO A 37 -23.84 12.31 -5.24
N GLN A 38 -25.00 12.53 -5.86
CA GLN A 38 -25.11 12.54 -7.33
C GLN A 38 -24.34 13.71 -7.95
N ASP A 39 -24.28 14.87 -7.29
CA ASP A 39 -23.53 16.05 -7.75
C ASP A 39 -22.03 15.77 -7.86
N ILE A 40 -21.47 14.94 -6.97
CA ILE A 40 -20.06 14.51 -7.02
C ILE A 40 -19.81 13.63 -8.25
N ILE A 41 -20.73 12.69 -8.53
CA ILE A 41 -20.64 11.81 -9.70
C ILE A 41 -20.75 12.64 -10.99
N ASP A 42 -21.75 13.50 -11.09
CA ASP A 42 -22.03 14.29 -12.29
C ASP A 42 -20.88 15.25 -12.60
N THR A 43 -20.32 15.90 -11.56
CA THR A 43 -19.15 16.78 -11.70
C THR A 43 -17.94 16.01 -12.22
N ALA A 44 -17.67 14.80 -11.70
CA ALA A 44 -16.57 13.98 -12.18
C ALA A 44 -16.77 13.57 -13.65
N ARG A 45 -17.98 13.14 -14.01
CA ARG A 45 -18.33 12.68 -15.37
C ARG A 45 -18.36 13.80 -16.41
N ALA A 46 -18.63 15.03 -15.99
CA ALA A 46 -18.58 16.21 -16.86
C ALA A 46 -17.15 16.54 -17.33
N THR A 47 -16.12 15.98 -16.70
CA THR A 47 -14.73 16.12 -17.16
C THR A 47 -14.57 15.51 -18.56
N PRO A 48 -14.12 16.27 -19.58
CA PRO A 48 -13.83 15.71 -20.91
C PRO A 48 -12.77 14.63 -20.83
N ILE A 49 -12.89 13.57 -21.63
CA ILE A 49 -11.88 12.48 -21.68
C ILE A 49 -10.55 13.06 -22.15
N GLU A 50 -9.48 12.64 -21.48
CA GLU A 50 -8.12 12.90 -21.92
C GLU A 50 -7.24 11.68 -21.67
N GLU A 51 -6.22 11.47 -22.51
CA GLU A 51 -5.19 10.47 -22.28
C GLU A 51 -4.14 10.97 -21.29
N PHE A 52 -3.48 10.04 -20.60
CA PHE A 52 -2.40 10.40 -19.70
C PHE A 52 -1.16 10.89 -20.47
N ASP A 53 -0.65 12.03 -20.05
CA ASP A 53 0.62 12.64 -20.48
C ASP A 53 1.40 13.08 -19.24
N ALA A 54 2.55 12.48 -18.98
CA ALA A 54 3.37 12.79 -17.82
C ALA A 54 3.74 14.28 -17.73
N LYS A 55 4.02 14.95 -18.85
CA LYS A 55 4.42 16.38 -18.85
C LYS A 55 3.30 17.31 -18.41
N LYS A 56 2.06 16.91 -18.63
CA LYS A 56 0.87 17.69 -18.28
C LYS A 56 0.31 17.29 -16.91
N HIS A 57 0.41 16.01 -16.57
CA HIS A 57 -0.33 15.43 -15.46
C HIS A 57 0.52 15.21 -14.20
N VAL A 58 1.84 15.08 -14.35
CA VAL A 58 2.78 14.96 -13.22
C VAL A 58 3.31 16.34 -12.86
N ASN A 59 3.22 16.69 -11.59
CA ASN A 59 3.72 17.96 -11.03
C ASN A 59 4.56 17.67 -9.78
N PHE A 60 5.65 16.91 -9.96
CA PHE A 60 6.45 16.47 -8.83
C PHE A 60 7.28 17.60 -8.22
N GLU A 61 7.05 17.87 -6.94
CA GLU A 61 7.92 18.67 -6.09
C GLU A 61 8.31 17.83 -4.88
N PHE A 62 9.57 17.85 -4.46
CA PHE A 62 10.01 17.06 -3.31
C PHE A 62 9.40 17.62 -2.00
N PRO A 63 9.00 16.78 -1.03
CA PRO A 63 8.45 17.24 0.25
C PRO A 63 9.42 18.16 0.98
N LYS A 64 8.88 19.11 1.75
CA LYS A 64 9.69 19.99 2.62
C LYS A 64 10.48 19.19 3.65
N ARG A 65 9.91 18.09 4.14
CA ARG A 65 10.55 17.19 5.09
C ARG A 65 10.19 15.73 4.81
N THR A 66 11.18 14.86 4.99
CA THR A 66 10.99 13.42 5.20
C THR A 66 11.29 13.08 6.66
N TYR A 67 10.53 12.16 7.23
CA TYR A 67 10.74 11.64 8.57
C TYR A 67 11.46 10.30 8.48
N THR A 68 12.49 10.09 9.31
CA THR A 68 13.24 8.83 9.30
C THR A 68 12.64 7.81 10.27
N MET A 69 12.82 6.52 9.97
CA MET A 69 12.47 5.42 10.90
C MET A 69 13.17 5.60 12.25
N LYS A 70 14.42 6.12 12.23
CA LYS A 70 15.18 6.41 13.44
C LYS A 70 14.56 7.53 14.28
N GLU A 71 14.17 8.65 13.66
CA GLU A 71 13.48 9.75 14.35
C GLU A 71 12.21 9.29 15.07
N TRP A 72 11.52 8.30 14.51
CA TRP A 72 10.28 7.77 15.08
C TRP A 72 10.49 6.55 15.99
N GLY A 73 11.73 6.14 16.27
CA GLY A 73 12.04 5.01 17.16
C GLY A 73 11.83 3.62 16.53
N TYR A 74 11.75 3.54 15.19
CA TYR A 74 11.57 2.32 14.41
C TYR A 74 12.84 1.88 13.65
N GLU A 75 14.02 2.23 14.16
CA GLU A 75 15.31 1.88 13.54
C GLU A 75 15.42 0.35 13.30
N ASN A 76 15.89 -0.03 12.11
CA ASN A 76 16.03 -1.42 11.63
C ASN A 76 14.72 -2.23 11.48
N LEU A 77 13.55 -1.62 11.67
CA LEU A 77 12.26 -2.30 11.44
C LEU A 77 11.75 -2.13 10.02
N GLY A 78 12.04 -1.04 9.31
CA GLY A 78 11.55 -0.77 7.95
C GLY A 78 12.36 -1.43 6.84
N VAL A 79 11.93 -1.22 5.60
CA VAL A 79 12.69 -1.56 4.37
C VAL A 79 13.49 -0.37 3.83
N SER A 80 13.24 0.83 4.35
CA SER A 80 13.91 2.09 4.01
C SER A 80 14.23 2.89 5.27
N PRO A 81 15.24 3.79 5.24
CA PRO A 81 15.43 4.77 6.30
C PRO A 81 14.28 5.78 6.44
N ILE A 82 13.47 6.03 5.40
CA ILE A 82 12.39 7.03 5.42
C ILE A 82 11.08 6.43 5.88
N ALA A 83 10.58 6.84 7.05
CA ALA A 83 9.31 6.41 7.60
C ALA A 83 8.12 7.06 6.88
N ALA A 84 8.18 8.37 6.63
CA ALA A 84 7.13 9.10 5.93
C ALA A 84 7.62 10.44 5.35
N SER A 85 6.71 11.20 4.74
CA SER A 85 6.96 12.55 4.26
C SER A 85 5.89 13.55 4.70
N ASP A 86 6.24 14.84 4.71
CA ASP A 86 5.26 15.91 4.51
C ASP A 86 4.51 15.72 3.18
N PRO A 87 3.32 16.34 3.02
CA PRO A 87 2.68 16.42 1.71
C PRO A 87 3.59 17.03 0.65
N PHE A 88 3.60 16.43 -0.53
CA PHE A 88 4.39 16.88 -1.67
C PHE A 88 3.56 16.89 -2.94
N SER A 89 3.82 17.84 -3.84
CA SER A 89 3.09 17.91 -5.11
C SER A 89 3.46 16.70 -5.97
N LEU A 90 2.47 16.01 -6.53
CA LEU A 90 2.69 14.84 -7.39
C LEU A 90 1.89 14.94 -8.69
N PHE A 91 0.65 15.41 -8.62
CA PHE A 91 -0.25 15.49 -9.78
C PHE A 91 -0.86 16.88 -9.93
N THR A 92 -1.14 17.26 -11.18
CA THR A 92 -1.92 18.46 -11.46
C THR A 92 -3.41 18.23 -11.15
N GLU A 93 -4.15 19.31 -10.97
CA GLU A 93 -5.61 19.24 -10.81
C GLU A 93 -6.29 18.57 -12.02
N ALA A 94 -5.76 18.77 -13.24
CA ALA A 94 -6.26 18.10 -14.44
C ALA A 94 -6.16 16.57 -14.32
N ALA A 95 -5.04 16.05 -13.81
CA ALA A 95 -4.87 14.62 -13.57
C ALA A 95 -5.84 14.10 -12.52
N VAL A 96 -6.02 14.84 -11.42
CA VAL A 96 -7.00 14.50 -10.37
C VAL A 96 -8.41 14.39 -10.95
N LYS A 97 -8.82 15.33 -11.80
CA LYS A 97 -10.14 15.30 -12.46
C LYS A 97 -10.33 14.07 -13.35
N GLN A 98 -9.31 13.67 -14.12
CA GLN A 98 -9.37 12.46 -14.93
C GLN A 98 -9.47 11.19 -14.08
N VAL A 99 -8.68 11.07 -13.01
CA VAL A 99 -8.78 9.93 -12.08
C VAL A 99 -10.18 9.85 -11.46
N ARG A 100 -10.73 10.98 -10.99
CA ARG A 100 -12.10 11.03 -10.46
C ARG A 100 -13.13 10.59 -11.50
N ARG A 101 -13.00 11.07 -12.74
CA ARG A 101 -13.89 10.74 -13.85
C ARG A 101 -13.97 9.23 -14.08
N GLU A 102 -12.82 8.54 -14.10
CA GLU A 102 -12.76 7.10 -14.32
C GLU A 102 -13.28 6.32 -13.11
N LEU A 103 -12.83 6.65 -11.91
CA LEU A 103 -13.16 5.88 -10.71
C LEU A 103 -14.62 6.08 -10.25
N LEU A 104 -15.23 7.22 -10.57
CA LEU A 104 -16.67 7.48 -10.33
C LEU A 104 -17.56 7.15 -11.55
N SER A 105 -17.00 6.46 -12.54
CA SER A 105 -17.79 5.93 -13.66
C SER A 105 -18.75 4.84 -13.18
N GLU A 106 -19.88 4.69 -13.88
CA GLU A 106 -20.90 3.70 -13.52
C GLU A 106 -20.34 2.27 -13.50
N ASN A 107 -19.48 1.94 -14.47
CA ASN A 107 -18.87 0.63 -14.57
C ASN A 107 -17.99 0.32 -13.36
N VAL A 108 -17.10 1.26 -12.97
CA VAL A 108 -16.22 1.07 -11.80
C VAL A 108 -17.03 1.01 -10.51
N LEU A 109 -18.00 1.91 -10.30
CA LEU A 109 -18.83 1.90 -9.10
C LEU A 109 -19.64 0.61 -8.96
N ARG A 110 -20.10 0.02 -10.06
CA ARG A 110 -20.84 -1.24 -10.04
C ARG A 110 -19.96 -2.44 -9.67
N THR A 111 -18.78 -2.56 -10.27
CA THR A 111 -17.97 -3.79 -10.18
C THR A 111 -16.89 -3.73 -9.10
N CYS A 112 -16.38 -2.54 -8.78
CA CYS A 112 -15.16 -2.35 -8.00
C CYS A 112 -15.41 -1.71 -6.62
N GLN A 113 -16.67 -1.48 -6.24
CA GLN A 113 -17.00 -0.80 -4.99
C GLN A 113 -17.21 -1.78 -3.82
N TYR A 114 -16.58 -1.52 -2.68
CA TYR A 114 -16.60 -2.41 -1.51
C TYR A 114 -16.75 -1.63 -0.19
N ALA A 115 -17.24 -2.30 0.84
CA ALA A 115 -17.34 -1.81 2.21
C ALA A 115 -16.83 -2.85 3.22
N SER A 116 -16.52 -2.39 4.43
CA SER A 116 -16.05 -3.20 5.56
C SER A 116 -16.37 -2.56 6.89
N THR A 117 -15.99 -3.23 7.98
CA THR A 117 -16.04 -2.64 9.32
C THR A 117 -15.07 -1.48 9.52
N PHE A 118 -14.07 -1.32 8.66
CA PHE A 118 -13.08 -0.24 8.71
C PHE A 118 -13.39 0.92 7.75
N THR A 119 -13.93 0.61 6.57
CA THR A 119 -14.30 1.60 5.55
C THR A 119 -15.71 1.40 5.06
N LYS A 120 -16.52 2.45 5.13
CA LYS A 120 -17.90 2.40 4.63
C LYS A 120 -18.01 2.37 3.11
N ASN A 121 -17.01 2.86 2.39
CA ASN A 121 -17.03 2.93 0.93
C ASN A 121 -15.60 3.02 0.35
N GLN A 122 -15.25 2.08 -0.51
CA GLN A 122 -13.99 2.03 -1.23
C GLN A 122 -14.17 1.61 -2.67
N ILE A 123 -13.23 1.96 -3.53
CA ILE A 123 -13.09 1.44 -4.90
C ILE A 123 -11.75 0.72 -4.99
N ARG A 124 -11.76 -0.56 -5.39
CA ARG A 124 -10.55 -1.42 -5.51
C ARG A 124 -10.66 -2.38 -6.69
N GLY A 125 -9.53 -2.86 -7.20
CA GLY A 125 -9.52 -3.92 -8.22
C GLY A 125 -10.07 -3.49 -9.58
N TYR A 126 -9.98 -2.21 -9.93
CA TYR A 126 -10.33 -1.76 -11.28
C TYR A 126 -9.23 -2.14 -12.27
N THR A 127 -9.64 -2.58 -13.45
CA THR A 127 -8.71 -2.98 -14.52
C THR A 127 -8.26 -1.79 -15.36
N GLN A 128 -7.17 -1.96 -16.12
CA GLN A 128 -6.71 -0.97 -17.09
C GLN A 128 -7.79 -0.61 -18.12
N LYS A 129 -8.68 -1.55 -18.46
CA LYS A 129 -9.81 -1.28 -19.37
C LYS A 129 -10.84 -0.34 -18.74
N GLN A 130 -11.02 -0.41 -17.43
CA GLN A 130 -12.02 0.39 -16.71
C GLN A 130 -11.52 1.79 -16.35
N ALA A 131 -10.22 1.92 -16.04
CA ALA A 131 -9.59 3.18 -15.69
C ALA A 131 -8.20 3.32 -16.34
N PRO A 132 -8.12 3.46 -17.69
CA PRO A 132 -6.86 3.52 -18.41
C PRO A 132 -5.97 4.71 -18.01
N PHE A 133 -6.55 5.88 -17.71
CA PHE A 133 -5.79 7.05 -17.25
C PHE A 133 -5.17 6.79 -15.88
N ALA A 134 -5.94 6.29 -14.90
CA ALA A 134 -5.44 6.00 -13.57
C ALA A 134 -4.33 4.93 -13.58
N HIS A 135 -4.48 3.91 -14.44
CA HIS A 135 -3.44 2.90 -14.66
C HIS A 135 -2.16 3.50 -15.28
N ALA A 136 -2.29 4.27 -16.35
CA ALA A 136 -1.16 4.91 -17.02
C ALA A 136 -0.43 5.90 -16.09
N LEU A 137 -1.20 6.62 -15.27
CA LEU A 137 -0.68 7.56 -14.29
C LEU A 137 0.19 6.87 -13.24
N TRP A 138 -0.25 5.78 -12.62
CA TRP A 138 0.60 5.07 -11.66
C TRP A 138 1.76 4.32 -12.31
N LYS A 139 1.55 3.73 -13.49
CA LYS A 139 2.60 3.02 -14.25
C LYS A 139 3.62 3.94 -14.92
N SER A 140 3.44 5.26 -14.86
CA SER A 140 4.39 6.25 -15.37
C SER A 140 5.75 6.12 -14.69
N PRO A 141 6.85 6.02 -15.46
CA PRO A 141 8.20 6.04 -14.92
C PRO A 141 8.48 7.30 -14.08
N GLU A 142 7.95 8.45 -14.47
CA GLU A 142 8.09 9.73 -13.77
C GLU A 142 7.48 9.67 -12.37
N VAL A 143 6.27 9.11 -12.24
CA VAL A 143 5.58 8.94 -10.96
C VAL A 143 6.31 7.93 -10.09
N GLN A 144 6.72 6.79 -10.65
CA GLN A 144 7.46 5.76 -9.93
C GLN A 144 8.81 6.29 -9.42
N GLN A 145 9.52 7.08 -10.22
CA GLN A 145 10.78 7.72 -9.82
C GLN A 145 10.57 8.77 -8.71
N ALA A 146 9.53 9.60 -8.83
CA ALA A 146 9.17 10.57 -7.80
C ALA A 146 8.90 9.90 -6.45
N VAL A 147 8.06 8.86 -6.44
CA VAL A 147 7.72 8.08 -5.25
C VAL A 147 8.96 7.40 -4.65
N SER A 148 9.79 6.75 -5.48
CA SER A 148 11.03 6.10 -5.03
C SER A 148 12.01 7.10 -4.41
N LYS A 149 12.13 8.29 -5.01
CA LYS A 149 13.00 9.37 -4.51
C LYS A 149 12.56 9.83 -3.12
N VAL A 150 11.25 10.01 -2.90
CA VAL A 150 10.71 10.39 -1.58
C VAL A 150 10.87 9.26 -0.57
N ALA A 151 10.62 8.02 -0.99
CA ALA A 151 10.73 6.84 -0.13
C ALA A 151 12.18 6.48 0.24
N GLY A 152 13.19 7.04 -0.41
CA GLY A 152 14.60 6.75 -0.14
C GLY A 152 15.05 5.34 -0.55
N ILE A 153 14.26 4.64 -1.38
CA ILE A 153 14.56 3.33 -1.94
C ILE A 153 13.80 3.17 -3.27
N ASP A 154 14.36 2.38 -4.20
CA ASP A 154 13.66 2.03 -5.42
C ASP A 154 12.40 1.19 -5.13
N LEU A 155 11.24 1.71 -5.54
CA LEU A 155 9.94 1.09 -5.37
C LEU A 155 9.34 0.66 -6.70
N VAL A 156 8.51 -0.37 -6.64
CA VAL A 156 7.57 -0.80 -7.68
C VAL A 156 6.20 -1.00 -7.03
N HIS A 157 5.11 -0.93 -7.81
CA HIS A 157 3.78 -1.30 -7.33
C HIS A 157 3.82 -2.69 -6.68
N ALA A 158 3.03 -2.91 -5.64
CA ALA A 158 2.97 -4.20 -4.95
C ALA A 158 2.68 -5.33 -5.95
N PHE A 159 1.56 -5.21 -6.66
CA PHE A 159 1.12 -6.02 -7.80
C PHE A 159 -0.11 -5.34 -8.44
N GLU A 160 -0.63 -5.88 -9.55
CA GLU A 160 -1.62 -5.21 -10.41
C GLU A 160 -2.92 -4.85 -9.69
N TYR A 161 -3.51 -5.75 -8.90
CA TYR A 161 -4.72 -5.48 -8.12
C TYR A 161 -4.59 -4.28 -7.17
N GLU A 162 -3.37 -3.99 -6.72
CA GLU A 162 -3.04 -2.92 -5.77
C GLU A 162 -2.45 -1.67 -6.44
N ILE A 163 -2.62 -1.55 -7.77
CA ILE A 163 -2.20 -0.38 -8.56
C ILE A 163 -2.82 0.92 -8.05
N GLY A 164 -4.00 0.84 -7.44
CA GLY A 164 -4.62 1.95 -6.74
C GLY A 164 -5.97 1.57 -6.13
N HIS A 165 -6.30 2.19 -4.98
CA HIS A 165 -7.63 2.13 -4.40
C HIS A 165 -8.07 3.50 -3.92
N CYS A 166 -9.38 3.74 -3.88
CA CYS A 166 -9.95 4.93 -3.27
C CYS A 166 -10.69 4.60 -1.98
N ASN A 167 -10.50 5.45 -0.96
CA ASN A 167 -11.42 5.53 0.16
C ASN A 167 -12.35 6.72 -0.09
N LEU A 168 -13.66 6.50 -0.02
CA LEU A 168 -14.68 7.51 -0.26
C LEU A 168 -15.36 7.87 1.07
N LEU A 169 -15.20 9.12 1.50
CA LEU A 169 -15.91 9.67 2.65
C LEU A 169 -16.67 10.92 2.21
N PHE A 170 -17.96 10.96 2.54
CA PHE A 170 -18.85 12.10 2.31
C PHE A 170 -19.50 12.46 3.64
N SER A 171 -19.62 13.75 3.94
CA SER A 171 -20.33 14.17 5.14
C SER A 171 -21.84 14.15 4.89
N ASP A 172 -22.56 13.48 5.79
CA ASP A 172 -24.02 13.44 5.77
C ASP A 172 -24.66 14.64 6.53
N GLY A 173 -23.84 15.60 6.98
CA GLY A 173 -24.27 16.78 7.73
C GLY A 173 -24.53 16.57 9.23
N GLU A 174 -24.43 15.33 9.75
CA GLU A 174 -24.76 14.98 11.15
C GLU A 174 -23.54 14.87 12.11
N ASP A 175 -22.33 15.21 11.66
CA ASP A 175 -21.09 14.89 12.36
C ASP A 175 -20.79 15.72 13.63
N GLU A 176 -21.61 16.72 13.97
CA GLU A 176 -21.38 17.62 15.12
C GLU A 176 -21.68 17.02 16.51
N LYS A 177 -22.25 15.80 16.61
CA LYS A 177 -22.82 15.30 17.89
C LYS A 177 -22.10 14.16 18.62
N LYS A 178 -20.88 13.75 18.24
CA LYS A 178 -20.17 12.64 18.92
C LYS A 178 -18.85 13.08 19.57
N GLY A 179 -18.67 12.69 20.84
CA GLY A 179 -17.61 13.17 21.73
C GLY A 179 -16.18 12.74 21.38
N ALA A 180 -15.22 13.28 22.14
CA ALA A 180 -13.78 13.26 21.83
C ALA A 180 -13.11 11.87 21.69
N SER A 181 -13.75 10.78 22.12
CA SER A 181 -13.24 9.41 21.94
C SER A 181 -13.44 8.84 20.53
N ASP A 182 -14.33 9.44 19.72
CA ASP A 182 -14.71 8.98 18.37
C ASP A 182 -13.94 9.70 17.25
N ASN A 183 -12.82 10.36 17.57
CA ASN A 183 -12.05 11.22 16.65
C ASN A 183 -11.18 10.47 15.62
N VAL A 184 -11.28 9.15 15.55
CA VAL A 184 -10.48 8.32 14.66
C VAL A 184 -11.33 7.89 13.46
N GLY A 185 -11.06 8.46 12.28
CA GLY A 185 -11.72 8.10 11.03
C GLY A 185 -11.27 6.74 10.47
N PHE A 186 -10.06 6.31 10.83
CA PHE A 186 -9.53 4.97 10.57
C PHE A 186 -8.69 4.49 11.75
N SER A 187 -9.11 3.39 12.39
CA SER A 187 -8.53 2.90 13.66
C SER A 187 -7.01 2.72 13.61
N TRP A 188 -6.35 2.76 14.76
CA TRP A 188 -4.92 2.45 14.87
C TRP A 188 -4.61 1.09 14.26
N HIS A 189 -3.72 1.07 13.27
CA HIS A 189 -3.38 -0.14 12.53
C HIS A 189 -1.98 -0.06 11.93
N TYR A 190 -1.56 -1.19 11.37
CA TYR A 190 -0.44 -1.30 10.43
C TYR A 190 -1.01 -1.68 9.07
N ASP A 191 -0.37 -1.21 8.00
CA ASP A 191 -0.75 -1.60 6.65
C ASP A 191 -0.34 -3.03 6.33
N SER A 192 -0.99 -3.59 5.32
CA SER A 192 -0.60 -4.85 4.68
C SER A 192 0.70 -4.74 3.86
N PHE A 193 1.04 -3.54 3.39
CA PHE A 193 2.08 -3.30 2.39
C PHE A 193 3.23 -2.47 2.93
N PRO A 194 4.49 -2.72 2.51
CA PRO A 194 5.67 -2.02 3.02
C PRO A 194 5.56 -0.50 2.92
N PHE A 195 5.06 0.00 1.78
CA PHE A 195 4.85 1.41 1.51
C PHE A 195 3.47 1.66 0.92
N VAL A 196 2.93 2.84 1.25
CA VAL A 196 1.77 3.42 0.58
C VAL A 196 2.08 4.84 0.14
N CYS A 197 1.58 5.22 -1.04
CA CYS A 197 1.51 6.61 -1.50
C CYS A 197 0.05 7.04 -1.46
N VAL A 198 -0.29 7.96 -0.55
CA VAL A 198 -1.66 8.45 -0.37
C VAL A 198 -1.77 9.81 -1.04
N THR A 199 -2.51 9.87 -2.14
CA THR A 199 -2.82 11.09 -2.90
C THR A 199 -4.21 11.57 -2.54
N MET A 200 -4.42 12.89 -2.44
CA MET A 200 -5.78 13.43 -2.25
C MET A 200 -6.42 13.81 -3.59
N LEU A 201 -7.64 13.32 -3.84
CA LEU A 201 -8.44 13.67 -5.02
C LEU A 201 -9.54 14.69 -4.71
N SER A 202 -9.85 14.93 -3.43
CA SER A 202 -10.78 15.97 -3.02
C SER A 202 -10.07 17.30 -2.87
N ASP A 203 -10.81 18.37 -3.18
CA ASP A 203 -10.45 19.69 -2.68
C ASP A 203 -10.77 19.74 -1.18
N CYS A 204 -9.70 19.72 -0.37
CA CYS A 204 -9.76 19.72 1.08
C CYS A 204 -9.47 21.09 1.68
N SER A 205 -9.55 22.17 0.89
CA SER A 205 -9.21 23.54 1.34
C SER A 205 -10.06 24.02 2.52
N ASP A 206 -11.35 23.63 2.57
CA ASP A 206 -12.27 23.95 3.67
C ASP A 206 -12.33 22.87 4.77
N MET A 207 -11.57 21.78 4.62
CA MET A 207 -11.63 20.68 5.58
C MET A 207 -10.88 21.00 6.88
N LYS A 208 -11.51 20.65 8.00
CA LYS A 208 -10.88 20.67 9.33
C LYS A 208 -10.60 19.26 9.81
N GLY A 209 -9.40 19.02 10.33
CA GLY A 209 -8.94 17.70 10.76
C GLY A 209 -8.44 16.85 9.58
N GLY A 210 -8.50 15.52 9.73
CA GLY A 210 -8.03 14.59 8.70
C GLY A 210 -6.51 14.35 8.69
N GLU A 211 -5.80 14.79 9.73
CA GLU A 211 -4.38 14.48 9.93
C GLU A 211 -4.17 12.98 10.10
N THR A 212 -2.97 12.52 9.76
CA THR A 212 -2.55 11.17 10.10
C THR A 212 -1.86 11.23 11.47
N ALA A 213 -2.45 10.55 12.45
CA ALA A 213 -1.80 10.30 13.73
C ALA A 213 -0.82 9.13 13.56
N VAL A 214 0.40 9.31 14.03
CA VAL A 214 1.48 8.33 14.03
C VAL A 214 1.88 8.08 15.48
N LEU A 215 1.89 6.83 15.90
CA LEU A 215 2.47 6.45 17.18
C LEU A 215 3.98 6.31 16.96
N LYS A 216 4.81 6.93 17.80
CA LYS A 216 6.27 6.75 17.79
C LYS A 216 6.68 5.62 18.73
N GLY A 217 7.93 5.16 18.62
CA GLY A 217 8.51 4.12 19.49
C GLY A 217 8.61 4.51 20.96
N ASP A 218 8.52 5.80 21.30
CA ASP A 218 8.43 6.34 22.67
C ASP A 218 6.97 6.48 23.18
N ALA A 219 6.01 5.94 22.42
CA ALA A 219 4.55 6.04 22.65
C ALA A 219 3.96 7.45 22.54
N GLU A 220 4.73 8.45 22.07
CA GLU A 220 4.17 9.76 21.73
C GLU A 220 3.39 9.69 20.41
N VAL A 221 2.25 10.38 20.35
CA VAL A 221 1.45 10.53 19.13
C VAL A 221 1.81 11.81 18.40
N LEU A 222 2.41 11.67 17.21
CA LEU A 222 2.67 12.77 16.28
C LEU A 222 1.50 12.90 15.31
N LYS A 223 1.00 14.13 15.09
CA LYS A 223 0.04 14.41 14.00
C LYS A 223 0.78 15.00 12.82
N VAL A 224 0.72 14.32 11.69
CA VAL A 224 1.30 14.78 10.42
C VAL A 224 0.17 15.28 9.53
N ARG A 225 0.40 16.43 8.88
CA ARG A 225 -0.58 17.03 7.97
C ARG A 225 -0.84 16.07 6.81
N GLY A 226 -2.12 15.82 6.53
CA GLY A 226 -2.53 15.03 5.37
C GLY A 226 -2.38 15.78 4.03
N PRO A 227 -2.45 15.06 2.90
CA PRO A 227 -2.37 15.68 1.58
C PRO A 227 -3.60 16.53 1.26
N THR A 228 -3.40 17.59 0.47
CA THR A 228 -4.44 18.35 -0.25
C THR A 228 -4.52 17.89 -1.70
N MET A 229 -5.55 18.32 -2.44
CA MET A 229 -5.77 17.92 -3.84
C MET A 229 -4.49 17.91 -4.68
N GLY A 230 -4.20 16.79 -5.34
CA GLY A 230 -3.04 16.61 -6.22
C GLY A 230 -1.69 16.40 -5.51
N THR A 231 -1.65 16.60 -4.18
CA THR A 231 -0.47 16.27 -3.36
C THR A 231 -0.58 14.85 -2.82
N ALA A 232 0.57 14.30 -2.43
CA ALA A 232 0.68 12.97 -1.86
C ALA A 232 1.54 12.95 -0.59
N VAL A 233 1.39 11.90 0.20
CA VAL A 233 2.30 11.53 1.30
C VAL A 233 2.78 10.10 1.10
N ILE A 234 4.02 9.82 1.48
CA ILE A 234 4.56 8.46 1.56
C ILE A 234 4.56 8.01 3.03
N LEU A 235 4.26 6.73 3.28
CA LEU A 235 4.32 6.12 4.61
C LEU A 235 4.79 4.66 4.51
N GLN A 236 5.71 4.26 5.39
CA GLN A 236 6.06 2.86 5.65
C GLN A 236 5.04 2.18 6.57
N GLY A 237 3.77 2.11 6.13
CA GLY A 237 2.64 1.77 7.00
C GLY A 237 2.66 0.35 7.56
N ARG A 238 3.37 -0.60 6.92
CA ARG A 238 3.58 -1.96 7.46
C ARG A 238 4.30 -1.96 8.81
N TYR A 239 5.11 -0.93 9.06
CA TYR A 239 6.06 -0.84 10.17
C TYR A 239 5.75 0.28 11.15
N VAL A 240 4.96 1.27 10.73
CA VAL A 240 4.59 2.43 11.54
C VAL A 240 3.10 2.35 11.88
N GLN A 241 2.78 2.31 13.18
CA GLN A 241 1.40 2.29 13.62
C GLN A 241 0.78 3.67 13.43
N HIS A 242 -0.36 3.72 12.76
CA HIS A 242 -0.97 4.98 12.39
C HIS A 242 -2.49 4.90 12.37
N ALA A 243 -3.12 6.08 12.36
CA ALA A 243 -4.56 6.25 12.32
C ALA A 243 -4.89 7.52 11.52
N ALA A 244 -5.91 7.46 10.67
CA ALA A 244 -6.44 8.67 10.03
C ALA A 244 -7.45 9.32 10.98
N LEU A 245 -7.24 10.58 11.33
CA LEU A 245 -8.19 11.32 12.17
C LEU A 245 -9.43 11.69 11.36
N LYS A 246 -10.56 11.85 12.05
CA LYS A 246 -11.80 12.30 11.44
C LYS A 246 -11.57 13.69 10.82
N ALA A 247 -12.16 13.91 9.66
CA ALA A 247 -12.19 15.21 9.01
C ALA A 247 -13.64 15.68 8.86
N ILE A 248 -13.85 16.99 8.96
CA ILE A 248 -15.14 17.63 8.72
C ILE A 248 -15.03 18.41 7.41
N GLY A 249 -15.90 18.08 6.45
CA GLY A 249 -15.99 18.78 5.15
C GLY A 249 -16.86 18.01 4.16
N LYS A 250 -17.14 18.60 2.99
CA LYS A 250 -18.09 18.04 2.01
C LYS A 250 -17.72 16.62 1.55
N GLU A 251 -16.46 16.42 1.17
CA GLU A 251 -15.95 15.12 0.71
C GLU A 251 -14.48 14.94 1.08
N ARG A 252 -14.05 13.68 1.21
CA ARG A 252 -12.65 13.27 1.34
C ARG A 252 -12.43 11.99 0.56
N ILE A 253 -11.92 12.14 -0.66
CA ILE A 253 -11.55 11.04 -1.56
C ILE A 253 -10.03 10.93 -1.58
N SER A 254 -9.50 9.92 -0.90
CA SER A 254 -8.07 9.60 -0.95
C SER A 254 -7.83 8.46 -1.94
N PHE A 255 -6.78 8.58 -2.76
CA PHE A 255 -6.34 7.60 -3.74
C PHE A 255 -4.96 7.05 -3.35
N ILE A 256 -4.90 5.76 -3.09
CA ILE A 256 -3.79 5.11 -2.42
C ILE A 256 -3.24 4.01 -3.30
N THR A 257 -1.93 4.01 -3.49
CA THR A 257 -1.22 2.94 -4.20
C THR A 257 -0.21 2.29 -3.27
N ALA A 258 -0.21 0.96 -3.26
CA ALA A 258 0.73 0.18 -2.48
C ALA A 258 2.02 -0.08 -3.26
N PHE A 259 3.15 0.03 -2.58
CA PHE A 259 4.47 -0.19 -3.14
C PHE A 259 5.26 -1.21 -2.34
N ARG A 260 6.15 -1.90 -3.04
CA ARG A 260 7.17 -2.78 -2.49
C ARG A 260 8.56 -2.38 -3.02
N PRO A 261 9.64 -2.77 -2.33
CA PRO A 261 10.98 -2.63 -2.88
C PRO A 261 11.10 -3.29 -4.25
N LYS A 262 11.75 -2.59 -5.19
CA LYS A 262 12.03 -3.12 -6.54
C LYS A 262 12.98 -4.30 -6.50
N SER A 263 13.97 -4.24 -5.62
CA SER A 263 14.95 -5.32 -5.46
C SER A 263 14.30 -6.53 -4.76
N PRO A 264 14.36 -7.74 -5.36
CA PRO A 264 13.82 -8.95 -4.76
C PRO A 264 14.65 -9.43 -3.57
N PHE A 265 15.80 -8.79 -3.28
CA PHE A 265 16.68 -9.13 -2.16
C PHE A 265 16.44 -8.30 -0.91
N VAL A 266 15.60 -7.27 -1.00
CA VAL A 266 15.10 -6.57 0.18
C VAL A 266 14.09 -7.48 0.86
N LYS A 267 14.00 -7.40 2.19
CA LYS A 267 13.02 -8.17 2.95
C LYS A 267 11.60 -7.84 2.48
N ASP A 268 10.75 -8.86 2.46
CA ASP A 268 9.35 -8.74 2.07
C ASP A 268 8.45 -9.37 3.14
N GLU A 269 7.79 -8.50 3.89
CA GLU A 269 6.90 -8.85 5.01
C GLU A 269 5.45 -8.43 4.71
N MET A 270 5.13 -8.31 3.42
CA MET A 270 3.79 -8.05 2.92
C MET A 270 2.82 -9.18 3.33
N VAL A 271 1.59 -8.78 3.68
CA VAL A 271 0.49 -9.68 4.06
C VAL A 271 -0.81 -9.20 3.40
N LEU A 272 -1.82 -10.05 3.28
CA LEU A 272 -3.14 -9.70 2.71
C LEU A 272 -4.22 -9.51 3.76
N THR A 273 -3.86 -9.58 5.05
CA THR A 273 -4.81 -9.50 6.18
C THR A 273 -5.73 -8.27 6.12
N GLY A 274 -5.21 -7.10 5.74
CA GLY A 274 -6.02 -5.88 5.63
C GLY A 274 -6.81 -5.76 4.33
N SER A 275 -6.29 -6.25 3.20
CA SER A 275 -6.86 -6.06 1.86
C SER A 275 -7.83 -7.17 1.44
N ARG A 276 -7.62 -8.41 1.89
CA ARG A 276 -8.44 -9.58 1.52
C ARG A 276 -9.93 -9.40 1.85
N PRO A 277 -10.33 -8.90 3.03
CA PRO A 277 -11.76 -8.74 3.35
C PRO A 277 -12.48 -7.67 2.51
N ILE A 278 -11.77 -6.88 1.71
CA ILE A 278 -12.29 -5.69 1.02
C ILE A 278 -12.00 -5.68 -0.47
N SER A 279 -11.72 -6.85 -1.02
CA SER A 279 -11.29 -7.05 -2.39
C SER A 279 -11.97 -8.29 -2.97
N ASN A 280 -12.08 -8.36 -4.30
CA ASN A 280 -12.20 -9.65 -4.99
C ASN A 280 -10.96 -10.49 -4.61
N GLN A 281 -11.21 -11.53 -3.82
CA GLN A 281 -10.19 -12.35 -3.17
C GLN A 281 -9.50 -13.25 -4.19
N SER A 282 -10.22 -13.80 -5.17
CA SER A 282 -9.61 -14.61 -6.23
C SER A 282 -8.60 -13.79 -7.04
N GLU A 283 -8.98 -12.60 -7.50
CA GLU A 283 -8.09 -11.71 -8.26
C GLU A 283 -6.91 -11.22 -7.41
N LEU A 284 -7.17 -10.77 -6.18
CA LEU A 284 -6.13 -10.31 -5.26
C LEU A 284 -5.09 -11.40 -4.97
N VAL A 285 -5.55 -12.61 -4.65
CA VAL A 285 -4.67 -13.74 -4.29
C VAL A 285 -3.94 -14.26 -5.52
N TYR A 286 -4.56 -14.25 -6.70
CA TYR A 286 -3.90 -14.61 -7.96
C TYR A 286 -2.68 -13.73 -8.22
N ASP A 287 -2.84 -12.41 -8.14
CA ASP A 287 -1.74 -11.46 -8.36
C ASP A 287 -0.64 -11.59 -7.30
N TYR A 288 -1.05 -11.72 -6.03
CA TYR A 288 -0.11 -11.93 -4.92
C TYR A 288 0.74 -13.19 -5.13
N CYS A 289 0.11 -14.33 -5.45
CA CYS A 289 0.81 -15.59 -5.69
C CYS A 289 1.76 -15.49 -6.89
N THR A 290 1.31 -14.88 -7.99
CA THR A 290 2.13 -14.67 -9.19
C THR A 290 3.38 -13.86 -8.84
N TYR A 291 3.21 -12.74 -8.16
CA TYR A 291 4.30 -11.90 -7.69
C TYR A 291 5.29 -12.66 -6.78
N ARG A 292 4.78 -13.43 -5.81
CA ARG A 292 5.63 -14.17 -4.86
C ARG A 292 6.46 -15.23 -5.59
N ALA A 293 5.88 -15.88 -6.60
CA ALA A 293 6.60 -16.83 -7.45
C ALA A 293 7.72 -16.14 -8.25
N ASP A 294 7.45 -15.00 -8.89
CA ASP A 294 8.45 -14.24 -9.65
C ASP A 294 9.65 -13.83 -8.79
N VAL A 295 9.41 -13.35 -7.56
CA VAL A 295 10.48 -12.99 -6.63
C VAL A 295 11.33 -14.19 -6.26
N LEU A 296 10.70 -15.32 -5.92
CA LEU A 296 11.43 -16.55 -5.59
C LEU A 296 12.26 -17.04 -6.78
N GLU A 297 11.70 -17.03 -7.99
CA GLU A 297 12.40 -17.39 -9.23
C GLU A 297 13.68 -16.56 -9.38
N ILE A 298 13.59 -15.23 -9.29
CA ILE A 298 14.74 -14.33 -9.43
C ILE A 298 15.78 -14.62 -8.34
N ARG A 299 15.35 -14.79 -7.08
CA ARG A 299 16.24 -15.04 -5.95
C ARG A 299 17.02 -16.35 -6.13
N PHE A 300 16.36 -17.44 -6.53
CA PHE A 300 17.02 -18.72 -6.79
C PHE A 300 17.96 -18.65 -8.00
N ARG A 301 17.54 -18.00 -9.09
CA ARG A 301 18.37 -17.83 -10.28
C ARG A 301 19.67 -17.10 -9.98
N GLU A 302 19.60 -15.97 -9.26
CA GLU A 302 20.78 -15.20 -8.87
C GLU A 302 21.63 -15.92 -7.83
N HIS A 303 21.03 -16.66 -6.90
CA HIS A 303 21.79 -17.48 -5.95
C HIS A 303 22.60 -18.56 -6.67
N ALA A 304 21.98 -19.29 -7.62
CA ALA A 304 22.68 -20.29 -8.43
C ALA A 304 23.81 -19.68 -9.26
N LYS A 305 23.60 -18.49 -9.83
CA LYS A 305 24.63 -17.73 -10.54
C LYS A 305 25.82 -17.41 -9.62
N LYS A 306 25.58 -16.86 -8.43
CA LYS A 306 26.63 -16.55 -7.44
C LYS A 306 27.45 -17.77 -7.03
N LEU A 307 26.80 -18.92 -6.83
CA LEU A 307 27.52 -20.16 -6.50
C LEU A 307 28.47 -20.61 -7.61
N ARG A 308 28.05 -20.50 -8.89
CA ARG A 308 28.90 -20.82 -10.05
C ARG A 308 30.08 -19.85 -10.17
N GLU A 309 29.84 -18.55 -9.96
CA GLU A 309 30.90 -17.53 -9.96
C GLU A 309 31.92 -17.77 -8.84
N GLN A 310 31.47 -18.09 -7.64
CA GLN A 310 32.34 -18.44 -6.51
C GLN A 310 33.19 -19.69 -6.81
N GLN A 311 32.57 -20.72 -7.39
CA GLN A 311 33.28 -21.93 -7.81
C GLN A 311 34.36 -21.62 -8.85
N ALA A 312 34.02 -20.84 -9.88
CA ALA A 312 34.96 -20.43 -10.92
C ALA A 312 36.13 -19.59 -10.36
N ALA A 313 35.87 -18.80 -9.31
CA ALA A 313 36.88 -18.02 -8.60
C ALA A 313 37.71 -18.83 -7.57
N GLY A 314 37.47 -20.14 -7.43
CA GLY A 314 38.17 -20.99 -6.46
C GLY A 314 37.80 -20.69 -5.00
N ILE A 315 36.70 -19.98 -4.75
CA ILE A 315 36.23 -19.67 -3.38
C ILE A 315 35.67 -20.96 -2.76
N LYS A 316 36.12 -21.28 -1.55
CA LYS A 316 35.65 -22.45 -0.81
C LYS A 316 34.15 -22.33 -0.52
N PHE A 317 33.40 -23.40 -0.80
CA PHE A 317 31.97 -23.47 -0.55
C PHE A 317 31.62 -23.21 0.93
N ASN A 318 30.66 -22.33 1.17
CA ASN A 318 30.17 -21.98 2.51
C ASN A 318 28.73 -22.49 2.70
N PRO A 319 28.53 -23.65 3.36
CA PRO A 319 27.18 -24.18 3.59
C PRO A 319 26.32 -23.30 4.50
N ASP A 320 26.91 -22.50 5.39
CA ASP A 320 26.16 -21.63 6.30
C ASP A 320 25.49 -20.48 5.55
N ALA A 321 26.18 -19.91 4.56
CA ALA A 321 25.60 -18.88 3.69
C ALA A 321 24.42 -19.42 2.87
N VAL A 322 24.50 -20.67 2.38
CA VAL A 322 23.39 -21.32 1.68
C VAL A 322 22.23 -21.58 2.65
N ARG A 323 22.50 -22.02 3.88
CA ARG A 323 21.45 -22.21 4.89
C ARG A 323 20.70 -20.91 5.21
N VAL A 324 21.41 -19.79 5.38
CA VAL A 324 20.80 -18.46 5.58
C VAL A 324 19.86 -18.13 4.42
N PHE A 325 20.33 -18.28 3.18
CA PHE A 325 19.53 -18.01 1.98
C PHE A 325 18.26 -18.87 1.93
N LEU A 326 18.40 -20.19 2.14
CA LEU A 326 17.26 -21.12 2.12
C LEU A 326 16.26 -20.83 3.22
N GLN A 327 16.73 -20.46 4.41
CA GLN A 327 15.86 -20.11 5.54
C GLN A 327 15.01 -18.87 5.23
N GLU A 328 15.58 -17.83 4.61
CA GLU A 328 14.81 -16.66 4.16
C GLU A 328 13.73 -17.04 3.12
N GLN A 329 14.00 -18.00 2.23
CA GLN A 329 13.02 -18.42 1.22
C GLN A 329 11.90 -19.24 1.87
N LYS A 330 12.26 -20.07 2.86
CA LYS A 330 11.29 -20.83 3.67
C LYS A 330 10.35 -19.90 4.41
N GLU A 331 10.86 -18.85 5.06
CA GLU A 331 10.03 -17.85 5.75
C GLU A 331 9.05 -17.15 4.80
N MET A 332 9.51 -16.83 3.58
CA MET A 332 8.66 -16.26 2.53
C MET A 332 7.54 -17.24 2.10
N LEU A 333 7.85 -18.53 1.94
CA LEU A 333 6.87 -19.55 1.61
C LEU A 333 5.86 -19.75 2.74
N GLU A 334 6.32 -19.80 3.99
CA GLU A 334 5.46 -19.92 5.18
C GLU A 334 4.50 -18.73 5.29
N ALA A 335 4.99 -17.49 5.10
CA ALA A 335 4.13 -16.31 5.08
C ALA A 335 3.11 -16.34 3.93
N THR A 336 3.50 -16.86 2.76
CA THR A 336 2.57 -17.04 1.62
C THR A 336 1.49 -18.06 1.95
N LEU A 337 1.85 -19.19 2.56
CA LEU A 337 0.91 -20.24 2.98
C LEU A 337 -0.14 -19.74 3.97
N LEU A 338 0.23 -18.83 4.89
CA LEU A 338 -0.71 -18.21 5.83
C LEU A 338 -1.81 -17.40 5.13
N GLU A 339 -1.54 -16.91 3.92
CA GLU A 339 -2.53 -16.17 3.12
C GLU A 339 -3.41 -17.07 2.25
N MET A 340 -3.07 -18.36 2.11
CA MET A 340 -3.83 -19.36 1.34
C MET A 340 -5.02 -19.90 2.14
N VAL A 341 -5.95 -19.00 2.44
CA VAL A 341 -7.22 -19.32 3.11
C VAL A 341 -8.35 -19.49 2.08
N PRO A 342 -9.50 -20.08 2.46
CA PRO A 342 -10.65 -20.16 1.56
C PRO A 342 -11.08 -18.79 1.03
N ILE A 343 -11.42 -18.75 -0.25
CA ILE A 343 -11.88 -17.57 -0.99
C ILE A 343 -13.40 -17.41 -0.80
N TYR A 344 -13.83 -16.20 -0.50
CA TYR A 344 -15.22 -15.81 -0.31
C TYR A 344 -15.54 -14.58 -1.16
N ASP A 345 -15.64 -14.76 -2.47
CA ASP A 345 -15.98 -13.67 -3.38
C ASP A 345 -17.47 -13.31 -3.35
N VAL A 346 -17.75 -12.04 -3.63
CA VAL A 346 -19.13 -11.59 -3.89
C VAL A 346 -19.56 -12.22 -5.21
N VAL A 347 -20.51 -13.15 -5.13
CA VAL A 347 -21.22 -13.64 -6.32
C VAL A 347 -22.03 -12.47 -6.85
N GLU A 348 -21.71 -12.00 -8.07
CA GLU A 348 -22.57 -11.06 -8.76
C GLU A 348 -23.90 -11.76 -9.03
N VAL A 349 -25.00 -11.20 -8.50
CA VAL A 349 -26.33 -11.63 -8.90
C VAL A 349 -26.55 -11.01 -10.28
N GLU A 350 -26.62 -11.85 -11.31
CA GLU A 350 -26.87 -11.47 -12.71
C GLU A 350 -28.11 -10.57 -12.88
#